data_AF-A0A6D2L4S4-F1
#
_entry.id   AF-A0A6D2L4S4-F1
#
_cell.length_a   1.000
_cell.length_b   1.000
_cell.length_c   1.000
_cell.angle_alpha   90.00
_cell.angle_beta   90.00
_cell.angle_gamma   90.00
#
_symmetry.space_group_name_H-M   'P 1'
#
loop_
_entity.id
_entity.type
_entity.pdbx_description
1 polymer ?
#
loop_
_entity_poly.entity_id
_entity_poly.type
_entity_poly.pdbx_seq_one_letter_code
_entity_poly.pdbx_strand_id
1 'polypeptide(L)'
;MKLFTCVWKPVKQEPKALLFLCHCYAMESSITMNSAATRLAKTGFAFYGMDYEGHGKSEGLSGYISNFDDLVADIPEAARSGNPGHRGLNSE
;
A
#
# COMPACT_ATOMS: atom_id res chain seq x y z
N MET A 1 10.44 -7.48 -9.16
CA MET A 1 9.02 -7.19 -8.96
C MET A 1 8.91 -5.93 -8.14
N LYS A 2 8.71 -4.80 -8.79
CA LYS A 2 8.49 -3.53 -8.10
C LYS A 2 7.02 -3.40 -7.75
N LEU A 3 6.74 -3.19 -6.48
CA LEU A 3 5.39 -2.97 -5.98
C LEU A 3 5.20 -1.48 -5.71
N PHE A 4 4.10 -0.94 -6.21
CA PHE A 4 3.69 0.42 -5.91
C PHE A 4 3.08 0.47 -4.52
N THR A 5 3.38 1.57 -3.83
CA THR A 5 2.89 1.82 -2.50
C THR A 5 2.61 3.30 -2.30
N CYS A 6 1.59 3.60 -1.52
CA CYS A 6 1.19 4.96 -1.19
C CYS A 6 0.97 5.09 0.32
N VAL A 7 1.15 6.31 0.84
CA VAL A 7 0.99 6.56 2.27
C VAL A 7 0.36 7.92 2.54
N TRP A 8 -0.59 7.93 3.47
CA TRP A 8 -1.19 9.14 4.04
C TRP A 8 -0.87 9.18 5.53
N LYS A 9 -0.10 10.17 5.96
CA LYS A 9 0.32 10.32 7.36
C LYS A 9 -0.24 11.61 7.97
N PRO A 10 -0.53 11.64 9.28
CA PRO A 10 -0.81 12.89 9.97
C PRO A 10 0.42 13.82 9.91
N VAL A 11 0.20 15.10 9.65
CA VAL A 11 1.32 16.08 9.46
C VAL A 11 1.81 16.68 10.78
N LYS A 12 0.92 16.79 11.78
CA LYS A 12 1.17 17.57 13.01
C LYS A 12 1.32 16.72 14.28
N GLN A 13 1.31 15.40 14.14
CA GLN A 13 1.32 14.49 15.29
C GLN A 13 1.85 13.12 14.89
N GLU A 14 2.30 12.38 15.90
CA GLU A 14 2.57 10.96 15.74
C GLU A 14 1.28 10.17 15.42
N PRO A 15 1.37 9.13 14.58
CA PRO A 15 0.23 8.27 14.28
C PRO A 15 -0.30 7.54 15.52
N LYS A 16 -1.62 7.56 15.72
CA LYS A 16 -2.32 6.80 16.77
C LYS A 16 -2.24 5.29 16.54
N ALA A 17 -2.29 4.88 15.28
CA ALA A 17 -2.07 3.52 14.81
C ALA A 17 -1.71 3.54 13.32
N LEU A 18 -1.21 2.39 12.84
CA LEU A 18 -0.95 2.12 11.44
C LEU A 18 -2.10 1.30 10.86
N LEU A 19 -2.56 1.68 9.67
CA LEU A 19 -3.61 1.00 8.92
C LEU A 19 -3.05 0.56 7.58
N PHE A 20 -3.20 -0.72 7.24
CA PHE A 20 -2.76 -1.28 5.97
C PHE A 20 -3.96 -1.70 5.14
N LEU A 21 -4.06 -1.13 3.94
CA LEU A 21 -5.08 -1.49 2.98
C LEU A 21 -4.63 -2.67 2.14
N CYS A 22 -5.49 -3.68 2.11
CA CYS A 22 -5.49 -4.74 1.12
C CYS A 22 -6.64 -4.44 0.14
N HIS A 23 -6.36 -4.09 -1.12
CA HIS A 23 -7.41 -3.84 -2.11
C HIS A 23 -8.03 -5.15 -2.63
N CYS A 24 -9.21 -5.07 -3.26
CA CYS A 24 -9.85 -6.22 -3.92
C CYS A 24 -9.16 -6.55 -5.25
N TYR A 25 -9.40 -7.74 -5.80
CA TYR A 25 -8.88 -8.14 -7.11
C TYR A 25 -9.24 -7.13 -8.22
N ALA A 26 -8.31 -6.91 -9.15
CA ALA A 26 -8.40 -5.93 -10.25
C ALA A 26 -8.58 -4.45 -9.82
N MET A 27 -8.27 -4.10 -8.57
CA MET A 27 -8.28 -2.71 -8.06
C MET A 27 -6.87 -2.15 -7.87
N GLU A 28 -6.77 -0.90 -7.43
CA GLU A 28 -5.53 -0.22 -7.04
C GLU A 28 -5.73 0.57 -5.74
N SER A 29 -4.64 1.00 -5.11
CA SER A 29 -4.62 1.55 -3.75
C SER A 29 -4.52 3.08 -3.68
N SER A 30 -4.06 3.78 -4.71
CA SER A 30 -3.76 5.21 -4.66
C SER A 30 -4.96 6.13 -4.93
N ILE A 31 -5.80 5.81 -5.90
CA ILE A 31 -6.90 6.66 -6.37
C ILE A 31 -8.19 6.30 -5.64
N THR A 32 -8.57 5.01 -5.66
CA THR A 32 -9.82 4.50 -5.11
C THR A 32 -9.95 4.78 -3.61
N MET A 33 -8.82 4.86 -2.91
CA MET A 33 -8.78 4.93 -1.45
C MET A 33 -8.34 6.28 -0.91
N ASN A 34 -7.99 7.23 -1.80
CA ASN A 34 -7.49 8.55 -1.42
C ASN A 34 -8.41 9.30 -0.44
N SER A 35 -9.72 9.30 -0.69
CA SER A 35 -10.70 10.00 0.15
C SER A 35 -10.75 9.43 1.58
N ALA A 36 -10.82 8.10 1.70
CA ALA A 36 -10.86 7.42 2.99
C ALA A 36 -9.52 7.56 3.74
N ALA A 37 -8.41 7.32 3.05
CA ALA A 37 -7.06 7.46 3.59
C ALA A 37 -6.79 8.89 4.09
N THR A 38 -7.19 9.91 3.31
CA THR A 38 -7.08 11.33 3.71
C THR A 38 -7.88 11.61 4.97
N ARG A 39 -9.10 11.09 5.09
CA ARG A 39 -9.94 11.29 6.29
C ARG A 39 -9.32 10.63 7.51
N LEU A 40 -8.78 9.42 7.36
CA LEU A 40 -8.09 8.71 8.44
C LEU A 40 -6.82 9.44 8.89
N ALA A 41 -6.01 9.92 7.94
CA ALA A 41 -4.83 10.75 8.20
C ALA A 41 -5.16 12.02 8.98
N LYS A 42 -6.24 12.72 8.59
CA LYS A 42 -6.73 13.91 9.32
C LYS A 42 -7.18 13.60 10.76
N THR A 43 -7.63 12.38 11.03
CA THR A 43 -8.00 11.94 12.38
C THR A 43 -6.83 11.38 13.22
N GLY A 44 -5.63 11.31 12.64
CA GLY A 44 -4.41 10.92 13.35
C GLY A 44 -3.93 9.49 13.09
N PHE A 45 -4.41 8.80 12.05
CA PHE A 45 -3.92 7.47 11.67
C PHE A 45 -2.96 7.54 10.49
N ALA A 46 -1.93 6.69 10.45
CA ALA A 46 -1.12 6.54 9.24
C ALA A 46 -1.71 5.40 8.40
N PHE A 47 -2.11 5.71 7.18
CA PHE A 47 -2.74 4.77 6.25
C PHE A 47 -1.77 4.44 5.12
N TYR A 48 -1.56 3.15 4.88
CA TYR A 48 -0.65 2.62 3.89
C TYR A 48 -1.43 1.78 2.88
N GLY A 49 -1.18 1.99 1.60
CA GLY A 49 -1.70 1.18 0.51
C GLY A 49 -0.55 0.57 -0.30
N MET A 50 -0.80 -0.62 -0.84
CA MET A 50 0.09 -1.32 -1.77
C MET A 50 -0.75 -1.89 -2.90
N ASP A 51 -0.24 -1.83 -4.13
CA ASP A 51 -0.81 -2.54 -5.26
C ASP A 51 -0.15 -3.92 -5.37
N TYR A 52 -0.95 -4.98 -5.53
CA TYR A 52 -0.41 -6.34 -5.70
C TYR A 52 0.34 -6.51 -7.02
N GLU A 53 1.10 -7.60 -7.15
CA GLU A 53 1.63 -8.04 -8.44
C GLU A 53 0.53 -8.01 -9.52
N GLY A 54 0.85 -7.40 -10.66
CA GLY A 54 -0.06 -7.32 -11.80
C GLY A 54 -1.26 -6.39 -11.61
N HIS A 55 -1.29 -5.57 -10.55
CA HIS A 55 -2.39 -4.67 -10.23
C HIS A 55 -1.93 -3.21 -10.15
N GLY A 56 -2.85 -2.29 -10.44
CA GLY A 56 -2.62 -0.85 -10.32
C GLY A 56 -1.32 -0.37 -10.99
N LYS A 57 -0.43 0.21 -10.19
CA LYS A 57 0.88 0.74 -10.61
C LYS A 57 2.03 -0.24 -10.34
N SER A 58 1.77 -1.43 -9.82
CA SER A 58 2.78 -2.47 -9.59
C SER A 58 3.17 -3.19 -10.88
N GLU A 59 4.41 -3.70 -10.92
CA GLU A 59 4.88 -4.58 -11.99
C GLU A 59 4.12 -5.92 -11.99
N GLY A 60 4.20 -6.65 -13.10
CA GLY A 60 3.61 -7.97 -13.28
C GLY A 60 2.70 -8.06 -14.49
N LEU A 61 2.22 -9.27 -14.78
CA LEU A 61 1.22 -9.48 -15.82
C LEU A 61 -0.15 -9.03 -15.28
N SER A 62 -0.89 -8.22 -16.05
CA SER A 62 -2.14 -7.60 -15.59
C SER A 62 -3.14 -8.63 -15.06
N GLY A 63 -3.55 -8.47 -13.80
CA GLY A 63 -4.46 -9.36 -13.07
C GLY A 63 -3.84 -10.69 -12.63
N TYR A 64 -2.55 -10.93 -12.87
CA TYR A 64 -1.94 -12.22 -12.54
C TYR A 64 -1.11 -12.13 -11.26
N ILE A 65 -1.48 -12.95 -10.28
CA ILE A 65 -0.71 -13.20 -9.06
C ILE A 65 -0.09 -14.58 -9.21
N SER A 66 1.25 -14.63 -9.22
CA SER A 66 1.99 -15.87 -9.45
C SER A 66 1.97 -16.80 -8.24
N ASN A 67 1.95 -16.23 -7.03
CA ASN A 67 1.87 -16.93 -5.75
C ASN A 67 1.17 -16.07 -4.70
N PHE A 68 0.15 -16.63 -4.03
CA PHE A 68 -0.57 -15.91 -2.96
C PHE A 68 0.23 -15.78 -1.67
N ASP A 69 1.16 -16.70 -1.40
CA ASP A 69 2.00 -16.61 -0.19
C ASP A 69 2.93 -15.39 -0.27
N ASP A 70 3.41 -15.05 -1.47
CA ASP A 70 4.24 -13.86 -1.70
C ASP A 70 3.42 -12.58 -1.41
N LEU A 71 2.18 -12.51 -1.89
CA LEU A 71 1.26 -11.39 -1.59
C LEU A 71 1.06 -11.21 -0.08
N VAL A 72 0.86 -12.30 0.66
CA VAL A 72 0.69 -12.24 2.12
C VAL A 72 1.98 -11.81 2.81
N ALA A 73 3.15 -12.23 2.30
CA ALA A 73 4.45 -11.87 2.85
C ALA A 73 4.83 -10.39 2.59
N ASP A 74 4.32 -9.78 1.51
CA ASP A 74 4.62 -8.38 1.18
C ASP A 74 4.02 -7.38 2.18
N ILE A 75 2.90 -7.73 2.84
CA ILE A 75 2.18 -6.82 3.75
C ILE A 75 2.93 -6.55 5.08
N PRO A 76 3.41 -7.57 5.83
CA PRO A 76 4.20 -7.34 7.02
C PRO A 76 5.51 -6.58 6.73
N GLU A 77 6.12 -6.82 5.58
CA GLU A 77 7.36 -6.15 5.17
C GLU A 77 7.11 -4.66 4.88
N ALA A 78 5.98 -4.38 4.21
CA ALA A 78 5.48 -3.02 4.04
C ALA A 78 5.26 -2.27 5.35
N ALA A 79 4.80 -3.00 6.37
CA ALA A 79 4.55 -2.44 7.69
C ALA A 79 5.83 -2.16 8.49
N ARG A 80 6.84 -3.02 8.39
CA ARG A 80 8.08 -2.94 9.19
C ARG A 80 9.05 -1.88 8.70
N SER A 81 9.14 -1.71 7.39
CA SER A 81 10.10 -0.81 6.75
C SER A 81 9.74 0.67 6.94
N GLY A 82 8.50 0.99 7.31
CA GLY A 82 7.96 2.37 7.28
C GLY A 82 7.98 3.00 5.88
N ASN A 83 8.48 2.24 4.89
CA ASN A 83 8.72 2.55 3.51
C ASN A 83 8.54 1.23 2.73
N PRO A 84 7.30 0.96 2.31
CA PRO A 84 6.90 -0.38 1.99
C PRO A 84 7.54 -0.87 0.70
N GLY A 85 8.53 -1.77 0.79
CA GLY A 85 8.99 -2.52 -0.38
C GLY A 85 10.44 -2.97 -0.30
N HIS A 86 10.65 -4.28 -0.28
CA HIS A 86 11.90 -4.86 -0.77
C HIS A 86 11.68 -5.51 -2.13
N ARG A 87 11.74 -4.66 -3.16
CA ARG A 87 12.19 -4.86 -4.55
C ARG A 87 11.86 -3.54 -5.27
N GLY A 88 12.84 -2.62 -5.34
CA GLY A 88 12.87 -1.37 -6.13
C GLY A 88 11.62 -0.44 -6.08
N LEU A 89 11.72 0.72 -5.42
CA LEU A 89 10.59 1.66 -5.27
C LEU A 89 10.55 2.77 -6.33
N ASN A 90 9.34 3.08 -6.78
CA ASN A 90 8.94 4.39 -7.29
C ASN A 90 7.88 4.95 -6.32
N SER A 91 8.17 6.06 -5.65
CA SER A 91 7.21 6.83 -4.87
C SER A 91 6.77 8.06 -5.66
N GLU A 92 5.46 8.29 -5.79
CA GLU A 92 4.90 9.62 -6.06
C GLU A 92 4.46 10.25 -4.73
#